data_AF-A0A452VM89-F1
#
_entry.id   AF-A0A452VM89-F1
#
_cell.length_a   1.000
_cell.length_b   1.000
_cell.length_c   1.000
_cell.angle_alpha   90.00
_cell.angle_beta   90.00
_cell.angle_gamma   90.00
#
_symmetry.space_group_name_H-M   'P 1'
#
loop_
_entity.id
_entity.type
_entity.pdbx_description
1 polymer ?
#
loop_
_entity_poly.entity_id
_entity_poly.type
_entity_poly.pdbx_seq_one_letter_code
_entity_poly.pdbx_strand_id
1 'polypeptide(L)'
;MANENHGSPREEASLLSHSPGTSNQSQPCSPKPIRLVQDLPEELVHAGWEKCWSRRENRPYYFNRFTNQSLWEMPVLGQHDVISDPLGLNATPLPQDSSLVETPPAENKPRKRQLAEEQPSGNGVKKPKIEIPVTPTGPSVPSSPSIPGTPTLKMWGTSPEDKQQATLLRPTEVYWDLDIQTNAVIKHRGPSEVLPPHPEVELLRSQLILKLRQHYRELCQQREGIEPPRESFNRWMLERKVVDKGSDPLLPSNCEPVVSPSMFREIMNDIPIRLSRIKFREEAKRLLFKYAEAARRLIESRSASPDSRKVVKWNVEDTFSWLRKDHSASKEDYMDRLEHLRRQCGPHVSAAAKDSVEGICSKIYHISLEYVKRIREKHLAILKENNIPEEVEAPEVEPRLVYCHPVRLAVSAPPMPSVEMHMENNVVCIRYKGEMVKVSRNYFSKLWLLYRYSCIDDSAFERFLPRVWCLLRRYQMMFGVGLYEGTGLQGSLPVHVFEALHRLFGVSFECFASPLNCYFRQYCSAFPDTDGYFGSRGPCLDFSPLSGSFEANPPFCEELMDAMVSHFEKLLESSPEPLSFIVFIPEWREPPTPALTRMDHGSGSSSSSSENKDRDSGREQGPSREPHPT
;
A
#
# COMPACT_ATOMS: atom_id res chain seq x y z
N MET A 1 -35.91 -50.98 -13.88
CA MET A 1 -35.11 -51.63 -14.95
C MET A 1 -35.33 -50.86 -16.25
N ALA A 2 -34.60 -51.17 -17.33
CA ALA A 2 -34.73 -50.50 -18.63
C ALA A 2 -36.20 -50.50 -19.14
N ASN A 3 -36.77 -49.47 -19.79
CA ASN A 3 -36.28 -48.57 -20.85
C ASN A 3 -36.26 -49.25 -22.23
N GLU A 4 -37.21 -48.92 -23.13
CA GLU A 4 -36.93 -48.30 -24.44
C GLU A 4 -38.16 -48.11 -25.38
N ASN A 5 -38.16 -46.97 -26.08
CA ASN A 5 -38.52 -46.70 -27.49
C ASN A 5 -39.93 -46.83 -28.11
N HIS A 6 -40.10 -45.95 -29.13
CA HIS A 6 -41.14 -45.79 -30.17
C HIS A 6 -42.46 -45.08 -29.79
N GLY A 7 -42.99 -44.16 -30.61
CA GLY A 7 -42.44 -43.57 -31.85
C GLY A 7 -43.39 -42.54 -32.51
N SER A 8 -42.90 -41.76 -33.48
CA SER A 8 -43.70 -40.86 -34.32
C SER A 8 -43.98 -41.47 -35.70
N PRO A 9 -45.01 -41.00 -36.43
CA PRO A 9 -44.73 -40.18 -37.62
C PRO A 9 -45.68 -38.96 -37.81
N ARG A 10 -45.53 -38.26 -38.94
CA ARG A 10 -46.29 -37.06 -39.37
C ARG A 10 -47.41 -37.41 -40.38
N GLU A 11 -48.38 -36.49 -40.53
CA GLU A 11 -49.09 -36.01 -41.77
C GLU A 11 -50.49 -35.47 -41.38
N GLU A 12 -51.19 -34.58 -42.11
CA GLU A 12 -50.81 -33.38 -42.89
C GLU A 12 -52.07 -32.45 -43.06
N ALA A 13 -51.98 -31.37 -43.86
CA ALA A 13 -53.06 -30.61 -44.52
C ALA A 13 -54.12 -29.79 -43.71
N SER A 14 -53.85 -28.48 -43.58
CA SER A 14 -54.63 -27.33 -44.14
C SER A 14 -56.18 -27.23 -44.10
N LEU A 15 -56.72 -26.03 -43.79
CA LEU A 15 -57.31 -25.06 -44.77
C LEU A 15 -58.02 -23.82 -44.13
N LEU A 16 -57.76 -22.60 -44.67
CA LEU A 16 -58.62 -21.38 -44.77
C LEU A 16 -59.22 -20.73 -43.47
N SER A 17 -59.41 -19.40 -43.31
CA SER A 17 -59.21 -18.12 -44.07
C SER A 17 -59.26 -16.93 -43.05
N HIS A 18 -59.46 -15.60 -43.27
CA HIS A 18 -59.75 -14.67 -44.39
C HIS A 18 -59.42 -13.20 -43.95
N SER A 19 -59.43 -12.21 -44.87
CA SER A 19 -59.29 -10.74 -44.62
C SER A 19 -60.13 -9.94 -45.65
N PRO A 20 -60.50 -8.63 -45.48
CA PRO A 20 -59.69 -7.49 -46.01
C PRO A 20 -59.93 -6.03 -45.48
N GLY A 21 -59.08 -5.06 -45.89
CA GLY A 21 -59.40 -3.60 -46.06
C GLY A 21 -59.23 -2.63 -44.85
N THR A 22 -59.01 -1.31 -44.97
CA THR A 22 -58.70 -0.35 -46.08
C THR A 22 -57.89 0.89 -45.54
N SER A 23 -57.71 1.98 -46.30
CA SER A 23 -56.56 2.92 -46.19
C SER A 23 -56.82 4.43 -45.91
N ASN A 24 -55.76 5.12 -45.44
CA ASN A 24 -55.35 6.53 -45.59
C ASN A 24 -56.22 7.73 -45.14
N GLN A 25 -55.64 8.58 -44.26
CA GLN A 25 -55.69 10.06 -44.34
C GLN A 25 -54.50 10.72 -43.60
N SER A 26 -54.12 11.95 -43.99
CA SER A 26 -53.11 12.84 -43.37
C SER A 26 -53.80 13.82 -42.39
N GLN A 27 -53.19 14.62 -41.49
CA GLN A 27 -51.85 15.25 -41.27
C GLN A 27 -51.81 15.68 -39.74
N PRO A 28 -50.82 16.40 -39.16
CA PRO A 28 -49.43 16.71 -39.53
C PRO A 28 -48.39 16.35 -38.41
N CYS A 29 -47.20 16.94 -38.47
CA CYS A 29 -45.97 16.58 -37.73
C CYS A 29 -45.95 16.89 -36.20
N SER A 30 -45.17 16.10 -35.45
CA SER A 30 -44.41 16.56 -34.27
C SER A 30 -43.08 15.78 -34.22
N PRO A 31 -41.92 16.45 -34.03
CA PRO A 31 -40.62 15.79 -34.12
C PRO A 31 -40.32 14.91 -32.91
N LYS A 32 -39.78 13.71 -33.15
CA LYS A 32 -39.19 12.88 -32.07
C LYS A 32 -37.98 13.61 -31.49
N PRO A 33 -37.85 13.73 -30.15
CA PRO A 33 -36.60 14.20 -29.56
C PRO A 33 -35.48 13.20 -29.90
N ILE A 34 -34.49 13.64 -30.67
CA ILE A 34 -33.23 12.91 -30.80
C ILE A 34 -32.56 12.99 -29.44
N ARG A 35 -32.71 11.93 -28.62
CA ARG A 35 -31.91 11.78 -27.40
C ARG A 35 -30.47 11.50 -27.83
N LEU A 36 -29.70 12.57 -27.92
CA LEU A 36 -28.24 12.53 -28.04
C LEU A 36 -27.66 12.03 -26.71
N VAL A 37 -27.85 10.73 -26.41
CA VAL A 37 -27.11 10.07 -25.35
C VAL A 37 -25.68 9.96 -25.85
N GLN A 38 -24.81 10.86 -25.37
CA GLN A 38 -23.39 10.56 -25.34
C GLN A 38 -23.20 9.40 -24.39
N ASP A 39 -23.04 8.22 -24.99
CA ASP A 39 -22.57 7.01 -24.31
C ASP A 39 -21.19 7.28 -23.69
N LEU A 40 -20.90 6.55 -22.61
CA LEU A 40 -19.63 6.68 -21.91
C LEU A 40 -18.55 5.96 -22.74
N PRO A 41 -17.39 6.60 -23.03
CA PRO A 41 -16.26 5.94 -23.69
C PRO A 41 -15.94 4.56 -23.11
N GLU A 42 -15.66 3.58 -23.97
CA GLU A 42 -15.51 2.18 -23.53
C GLU A 42 -14.39 2.02 -22.50
N GLU A 43 -13.34 2.83 -22.59
CA GLU A 43 -12.21 2.85 -21.66
C GLU A 43 -12.68 3.24 -20.24
N LEU A 44 -13.61 4.19 -20.13
CA LEU A 44 -14.23 4.59 -18.86
C LEU A 44 -15.15 3.49 -18.32
N VAL A 45 -15.92 2.84 -19.20
CA VAL A 45 -16.76 1.68 -18.83
C VAL A 45 -15.89 0.52 -18.33
N HIS A 46 -14.72 0.28 -18.93
CA HIS A 46 -13.73 -0.70 -18.44
C HIS A 46 -13.08 -0.26 -17.13
N ALA A 47 -12.73 1.03 -16.97
CA ALA A 47 -12.18 1.62 -15.75
C ALA A 47 -13.18 1.75 -14.58
N GLY A 48 -14.40 1.23 -14.72
CA GLY A 48 -15.38 1.12 -13.63
C GLY A 48 -16.43 2.22 -13.60
N TRP A 49 -16.36 3.22 -14.48
CA TRP A 49 -17.31 4.33 -14.49
C TRP A 49 -18.64 3.93 -15.14
N GLU A 50 -19.73 4.45 -14.57
CA GLU A 50 -21.11 4.33 -15.06
C GLU A 50 -21.83 5.67 -14.90
N LYS A 51 -22.68 6.03 -15.89
CA LYS A 51 -23.36 7.34 -15.94
C LYS A 51 -24.76 7.22 -15.31
N CYS A 52 -24.93 7.88 -14.17
CA CYS A 52 -26.12 7.84 -13.33
C CYS A 52 -26.94 9.13 -13.42
N TRP A 53 -28.14 9.16 -12.84
CA TRP A 53 -29.00 10.35 -12.76
C TRP A 53 -29.37 10.68 -11.32
N SER A 54 -29.06 11.89 -10.86
CA SER A 54 -29.47 12.35 -9.53
C SER A 54 -30.92 12.86 -9.59
N ARG A 55 -31.82 12.17 -8.88
CA ARG A 55 -33.21 12.64 -8.69
C ARG A 55 -33.29 13.90 -7.81
N ARG A 56 -32.29 14.15 -6.96
CA ARG A 56 -32.23 15.30 -6.05
C ARG A 56 -31.74 16.56 -6.77
N GLU A 57 -30.66 16.44 -7.53
CA GLU A 57 -29.99 17.56 -8.23
C GLU A 57 -30.45 17.71 -9.69
N ASN A 58 -31.39 16.87 -10.13
CA ASN A 58 -31.99 16.81 -11.48
C ASN A 58 -30.98 16.86 -12.65
N ARG A 59 -29.80 16.26 -12.45
CA ARG A 59 -28.68 16.24 -13.42
C ARG A 59 -27.97 14.89 -13.44
N PRO A 60 -27.28 14.52 -14.53
CA PRO A 60 -26.47 13.31 -14.57
C PRO A 60 -25.24 13.46 -13.67
N TYR A 61 -24.67 12.32 -13.26
CA TYR A 61 -23.38 12.21 -12.59
C TYR A 61 -22.68 10.92 -13.01
N TYR A 62 -21.41 10.79 -12.70
CA TYR A 62 -20.58 9.65 -13.07
C TYR A 62 -20.11 8.95 -11.79
N PHE A 63 -20.47 7.68 -11.64
CA PHE A 63 -20.12 6.86 -10.48
C PHE A 63 -19.05 5.84 -10.86
N ASN A 64 -18.02 5.66 -10.05
CA ASN A 64 -17.05 4.59 -10.26
C ASN A 64 -17.37 3.39 -9.35
N ARG A 65 -17.74 2.26 -9.95
CA ARG A 65 -18.13 1.03 -9.24
C ARG A 65 -16.97 0.27 -8.58
N PHE A 66 -15.72 0.70 -8.81
CA PHE A 66 -14.50 0.15 -8.22
C PHE A 66 -13.93 1.02 -7.08
N THR A 67 -14.02 2.35 -7.18
CA THR A 67 -13.56 3.29 -6.13
C THR A 67 -14.68 3.86 -5.25
N ASN A 68 -15.95 3.60 -5.58
CA ASN A 68 -17.16 4.23 -5.01
C ASN A 68 -17.22 5.78 -5.13
N GLN A 69 -16.33 6.42 -5.90
CA GLN A 69 -16.36 7.88 -6.12
C GLN A 69 -17.55 8.29 -6.99
N SER A 70 -18.03 9.52 -6.81
CA SER A 70 -19.06 10.15 -7.64
C SER A 70 -18.60 11.54 -8.10
N LEU A 71 -18.55 11.77 -9.41
CA LEU A 71 -18.20 13.04 -10.03
C LEU A 71 -19.41 13.63 -10.77
N TRP A 72 -19.54 14.96 -10.79
CA TRP A 72 -20.59 15.63 -11.56
C TRP A 72 -20.21 15.88 -13.02
N GLU A 73 -18.92 15.81 -13.33
CA GLU A 73 -18.34 16.00 -14.67
C GLU A 73 -17.80 14.67 -15.20
N MET A 74 -17.60 14.59 -16.52
CA MET A 74 -17.15 13.35 -17.15
C MET A 74 -15.69 13.06 -16.75
N PRO A 75 -15.37 11.89 -16.18
CA PRO A 75 -14.00 11.57 -15.79
C PRO A 75 -13.10 11.51 -17.03
N VAL A 76 -11.88 12.04 -16.94
CA VAL A 76 -10.93 12.06 -18.06
C VAL A 76 -9.82 11.05 -17.79
N LEU A 77 -9.83 9.93 -18.49
CA LEU A 77 -8.70 8.99 -18.44
C LEU A 77 -7.45 9.65 -19.05
N GLY A 78 -6.35 9.65 -18.29
CA GLY A 78 -5.15 10.44 -18.58
C GLY A 78 -5.03 11.73 -17.76
N GLN A 79 -6.07 12.16 -17.03
CA GLN A 79 -5.97 13.13 -15.95
C GLN A 79 -6.39 12.46 -14.63
N HIS A 80 -5.43 11.82 -13.96
CA HIS A 80 -5.64 11.25 -12.64
C HIS A 80 -5.64 12.35 -11.56
N ASP A 81 -6.58 12.26 -10.61
CA ASP A 81 -6.40 12.88 -9.30
C ASP A 81 -5.12 12.30 -8.67
N VAL A 82 -4.07 13.10 -8.57
CA VAL A 82 -2.72 12.66 -8.15
C VAL A 82 -2.69 12.17 -6.70
N ILE A 83 -3.75 12.46 -5.94
CA ILE A 83 -4.04 11.94 -4.60
C ILE A 83 -4.24 10.39 -4.62
N SER A 84 -4.66 9.80 -5.75
CA SER A 84 -5.03 8.37 -5.85
C SER A 84 -3.96 7.46 -6.46
N ASP A 85 -3.09 7.97 -7.33
CA ASP A 85 -1.87 7.30 -7.82
C ASP A 85 -0.77 8.36 -8.03
N PRO A 86 0.08 8.63 -7.02
CA PRO A 86 1.14 9.64 -7.13
C PRO A 86 2.35 9.20 -7.96
N LEU A 87 2.41 7.95 -8.45
CA LEU A 87 3.63 7.36 -9.02
C LEU A 87 3.53 7.02 -10.52
N GLY A 88 2.33 6.77 -11.04
CA GLY A 88 2.13 6.51 -12.48
C GLY A 88 2.78 5.22 -12.99
N LEU A 89 3.16 4.31 -12.08
CA LEU A 89 3.81 3.01 -12.39
C LEU A 89 2.96 2.11 -13.29
N ASN A 90 1.65 2.35 -13.31
CA ASN A 90 0.61 1.55 -13.94
C ASN A 90 0.50 1.74 -15.47
N ALA A 91 1.22 2.69 -16.08
CA ALA A 91 1.14 2.97 -17.52
C ALA A 91 2.02 2.03 -18.37
N THR A 92 1.49 0.86 -18.75
CA THR A 92 2.01 0.03 -19.87
C THR A 92 0.89 -0.77 -20.54
N PRO A 93 0.49 -0.41 -21.78
CA PRO A 93 -0.25 -1.34 -22.65
C PRO A 93 0.70 -2.45 -23.13
N LEU A 94 0.25 -3.71 -23.09
CA LEU A 94 0.97 -4.81 -23.73
C LEU A 94 0.82 -4.71 -25.27
N PRO A 95 1.92 -4.74 -26.05
CA PRO A 95 1.82 -4.97 -27.47
C PRO A 95 1.27 -6.38 -27.72
N GLN A 96 0.12 -6.48 -28.38
CA GLN A 96 -0.22 -7.69 -29.11
C GLN A 96 0.56 -7.68 -30.42
N ASP A 97 1.34 -8.72 -30.68
CA ASP A 97 1.41 -9.24 -32.04
C ASP A 97 1.78 -10.73 -32.04
N SER A 98 1.46 -11.43 -33.14
CA SER A 98 1.57 -12.88 -33.24
C SER A 98 2.08 -13.32 -34.61
N SER A 99 3.33 -13.79 -34.67
CA SER A 99 3.87 -14.48 -35.84
C SER A 99 4.82 -15.64 -35.46
N LEU A 100 4.84 -16.64 -36.32
CA LEU A 100 5.49 -17.94 -36.13
C LEU A 100 6.90 -18.00 -36.74
N VAL A 101 7.66 -19.03 -36.30
CA VAL A 101 8.66 -19.82 -37.08
C VAL A 101 10.14 -19.38 -37.14
N GLU A 102 10.99 -20.35 -36.72
CA GLU A 102 12.37 -20.70 -37.11
C GLU A 102 13.63 -19.87 -36.76
N THR A 103 14.75 -20.62 -36.75
CA THR A 103 16.14 -20.27 -36.42
C THR A 103 17.07 -21.30 -37.09
N PRO A 104 18.40 -21.08 -37.20
CA PRO A 104 19.18 -19.88 -37.55
C PRO A 104 19.97 -20.19 -38.87
N PRO A 105 21.16 -19.59 -39.23
CA PRO A 105 22.44 -19.78 -38.51
C PRO A 105 23.41 -18.55 -38.52
N ALA A 106 24.63 -18.78 -38.02
CA ALA A 106 25.71 -17.84 -37.74
C ALA A 106 26.41 -17.18 -38.95
N GLU A 107 27.26 -16.15 -38.69
CA GLU A 107 28.71 -16.18 -39.01
C GLU A 107 29.54 -14.95 -38.52
N ASN A 108 30.74 -15.26 -37.98
CA ASN A 108 32.04 -14.55 -38.01
C ASN A 108 32.24 -12.99 -37.99
N LYS A 109 32.84 -12.54 -36.86
CA LYS A 109 34.17 -11.85 -36.74
C LYS A 109 34.33 -10.31 -36.91
N PRO A 110 35.46 -9.72 -36.42
CA PRO A 110 35.46 -8.36 -35.87
C PRO A 110 36.41 -7.35 -36.57
N ARG A 111 36.48 -6.12 -36.04
CA ARG A 111 37.61 -5.20 -36.24
C ARG A 111 38.28 -4.79 -34.92
N LYS A 112 39.56 -4.38 -35.03
CA LYS A 112 40.52 -4.19 -33.94
C LYS A 112 40.83 -2.71 -33.72
N ARG A 113 41.23 -2.38 -32.47
CA ARG A 113 42.26 -1.41 -32.05
C ARG A 113 42.21 0.01 -32.66
N GLN A 114 42.33 1.00 -31.77
CA GLN A 114 43.63 1.64 -31.58
C GLN A 114 43.82 2.07 -30.12
N LEU A 115 45.08 2.31 -29.76
CA LEU A 115 45.58 2.61 -28.42
C LEU A 115 46.58 3.75 -28.61
N ALA A 116 46.59 4.74 -27.71
CA ALA A 116 47.66 5.71 -27.59
C ALA A 116 47.74 6.17 -26.14
N GLU A 117 48.90 6.00 -25.53
CA GLU A 117 49.28 6.64 -24.26
C GLU A 117 49.88 8.02 -24.57
N GLU A 118 49.83 8.97 -23.63
CA GLU A 118 51.04 9.35 -22.88
C GLU A 118 50.74 10.39 -21.76
N GLN A 119 51.60 10.36 -20.74
CA GLN A 119 51.78 11.36 -19.67
C GLN A 119 53.21 11.98 -19.86
N PRO A 120 53.81 12.88 -19.02
CA PRO A 120 53.60 13.06 -17.56
C PRO A 120 53.84 14.49 -16.97
N SER A 121 53.83 14.57 -15.62
CA SER A 121 54.66 15.44 -14.73
C SER A 121 54.37 16.95 -14.55
N GLY A 122 54.44 17.44 -13.28
CA GLY A 122 54.66 18.88 -12.97
C GLY A 122 54.30 19.41 -11.56
N ASN A 123 55.20 19.27 -10.57
CA ASN A 123 55.20 19.81 -9.19
C ASN A 123 54.56 21.20 -8.88
N GLY A 124 54.09 21.43 -7.63
CA GLY A 124 53.91 22.79 -7.06
C GLY A 124 53.30 22.90 -5.64
N VAL A 125 54.10 23.22 -4.61
CA VAL A 125 53.69 23.27 -3.18
C VAL A 125 53.50 24.72 -2.66
N LYS A 126 52.46 25.00 -1.84
CA LYS A 126 52.53 25.77 -0.55
C LYS A 126 51.16 26.01 0.16
N LYS A 127 51.22 26.10 1.50
CA LYS A 127 50.18 26.63 2.43
C LYS A 127 50.63 27.97 3.02
N PRO A 128 49.76 28.69 3.76
CA PRO A 128 50.08 28.94 5.19
C PRO A 128 48.91 28.63 6.17
N LYS A 129 49.13 28.86 7.47
CA LYS A 129 48.26 28.48 8.61
C LYS A 129 48.44 29.45 9.80
N ILE A 130 47.35 29.95 10.38
CA ILE A 130 47.22 30.61 11.70
C ILE A 130 45.80 30.23 12.19
N GLU A 131 45.49 29.56 13.31
CA GLU A 131 45.83 29.64 14.76
C GLU A 131 44.88 30.47 15.63
N ILE A 132 44.66 30.00 16.87
CA ILE A 132 43.45 30.22 17.71
C ILE A 132 43.84 30.35 19.19
N PRO A 133 43.23 31.26 19.99
CA PRO A 133 43.19 31.21 21.46
C PRO A 133 41.84 30.70 22.02
N VAL A 134 41.81 30.14 23.24
CA VAL A 134 40.77 29.19 23.69
C VAL A 134 40.28 29.42 25.14
N THR A 135 38.95 29.52 25.33
CA THR A 135 38.16 29.36 26.61
C THR A 135 38.43 30.36 27.76
N PRO A 136 37.68 30.38 28.89
CA PRO A 136 36.48 29.60 29.31
C PRO A 136 35.26 30.52 29.70
N THR A 137 34.12 30.12 30.30
CA THR A 137 33.52 28.85 30.78
C THR A 137 31.98 28.96 30.78
N GLY A 138 31.22 27.84 30.84
CA GLY A 138 29.84 27.81 31.37
C GLY A 138 28.81 26.99 30.56
N PRO A 139 27.93 26.19 31.19
CA PRO A 139 26.91 25.40 30.49
C PRO A 139 25.61 26.18 30.26
N SER A 140 25.02 26.06 29.06
CA SER A 140 23.72 26.63 28.71
C SER A 140 22.89 25.70 27.81
N VAL A 141 21.57 25.74 27.99
CA VAL A 141 20.59 25.03 27.15
C VAL A 141 20.67 25.57 25.71
N PRO A 142 20.61 24.74 24.66
CA PRO A 142 20.76 25.19 23.28
C PRO A 142 19.54 25.98 22.79
N SER A 143 19.62 27.30 22.89
CA SER A 143 18.70 28.24 22.26
C SER A 143 18.90 28.29 20.73
N SER A 144 17.83 28.55 20.00
CA SER A 144 17.79 28.53 18.53
C SER A 144 18.77 29.54 17.89
N PRO A 145 19.46 29.17 16.79
CA PRO A 145 20.34 30.09 16.08
C PRO A 145 19.53 31.21 15.38
N SER A 146 19.87 32.45 15.68
CA SER A 146 19.24 33.65 15.10
C SER A 146 19.42 33.74 13.59
N ILE A 147 18.38 34.21 12.89
CA ILE A 147 18.29 34.28 11.43
C ILE A 147 19.36 35.23 10.82
N PRO A 148 20.24 34.73 9.93
CA PRO A 148 20.92 35.56 8.93
C PRO A 148 19.94 35.86 7.78
N GLY A 149 19.88 37.12 7.33
CA GLY A 149 18.91 37.55 6.31
C GLY A 149 19.05 36.83 4.96
N THR A 150 17.93 36.67 4.25
CA THR A 150 17.82 35.96 2.97
C THR A 150 18.78 36.50 1.90
N PRO A 151 19.74 35.70 1.39
CA PRO A 151 20.53 36.09 0.23
C PRO A 151 19.67 35.97 -1.03
N THR A 152 19.24 37.09 -1.58
CA THR A 152 18.50 37.12 -2.86
C THR A 152 19.34 36.51 -3.97
N LEU A 153 18.77 35.51 -4.66
CA LEU A 153 19.46 34.69 -5.66
C LEU A 153 19.87 35.54 -6.88
N LYS A 154 21.10 36.07 -6.90
CA LYS A 154 21.66 36.76 -8.07
C LYS A 154 22.04 35.76 -9.17
N MET A 155 21.04 35.42 -9.97
CA MET A 155 21.16 34.59 -11.16
C MET A 155 22.06 35.29 -12.21
N TRP A 156 23.19 34.65 -12.56
CA TRP A 156 24.22 35.24 -13.42
C TRP A 156 24.29 34.53 -14.77
N GLY A 157 24.07 35.28 -15.86
CA GLY A 157 24.28 34.83 -17.26
C GLY A 157 23.28 33.78 -17.74
N THR A 158 22.53 34.08 -18.81
CA THR A 158 21.66 33.08 -19.48
C THR A 158 22.02 32.98 -20.96
N SER A 159 22.32 31.77 -21.42
CA SER A 159 22.25 31.37 -22.83
C SER A 159 20.79 31.47 -23.32
N PRO A 160 20.53 31.65 -24.63
CA PRO A 160 19.21 31.39 -25.20
C PRO A 160 18.68 30.00 -24.86
N GLU A 161 19.55 29.00 -24.72
CA GLU A 161 19.20 27.60 -24.40
C GLU A 161 18.68 27.44 -22.97
N ASP A 162 19.25 28.19 -22.00
CA ASP A 162 18.80 28.16 -20.60
C ASP A 162 17.33 28.58 -20.44
N LYS A 163 16.83 29.45 -21.33
CA LYS A 163 15.41 29.85 -21.31
C LYS A 163 14.49 28.72 -21.78
N GLN A 164 14.98 27.85 -22.66
CA GLN A 164 14.25 26.66 -23.09
C GLN A 164 14.27 25.60 -21.98
N GLN A 165 15.42 25.43 -21.30
CA GLN A 165 15.57 24.61 -20.09
C GLN A 165 14.66 25.08 -18.94
N ALA A 166 14.59 26.39 -18.70
CA ALA A 166 13.75 27.02 -17.66
C ALA A 166 12.24 26.94 -17.99
N THR A 167 11.86 26.94 -19.26
CA THR A 167 10.46 26.75 -19.67
C THR A 167 9.97 25.32 -19.35
N LEU A 168 10.89 24.34 -19.32
CA LEU A 168 10.64 22.97 -18.84
C LEU A 168 10.62 22.85 -17.30
N LEU A 169 10.75 23.95 -16.54
CA LEU A 169 10.79 23.99 -15.06
C LEU A 169 9.63 24.79 -14.46
N ARG A 170 8.48 24.86 -15.14
CA ARG A 170 7.23 25.29 -14.49
C ARG A 170 6.90 24.36 -13.31
N PRO A 171 6.32 24.86 -12.20
CA PRO A 171 5.91 24.01 -11.09
C PRO A 171 4.87 22.97 -11.53
N THR A 172 5.31 21.72 -11.64
CA THR A 172 4.47 20.58 -11.25
C THR A 172 4.03 20.78 -9.80
N GLU A 173 2.79 20.39 -9.48
CA GLU A 173 2.28 20.43 -8.12
C GLU A 173 3.25 19.75 -7.13
N VAL A 174 3.44 20.42 -5.98
CA VAL A 174 4.41 20.07 -4.94
C VAL A 174 3.63 19.55 -3.74
N TYR A 175 3.91 18.32 -3.32
CA TYR A 175 3.13 17.61 -2.30
C TYR A 175 3.88 17.42 -0.98
N TRP A 176 4.86 18.28 -0.70
CA TRP A 176 5.82 18.15 0.40
C TRP A 176 6.40 19.51 0.81
N ASP A 177 6.77 19.63 2.08
CA ASP A 177 7.64 20.70 2.58
C ASP A 177 8.88 20.06 3.21
N LEU A 178 10.00 20.18 2.49
CA LEU A 178 11.28 19.62 2.91
C LEU A 178 12.13 20.62 3.70
N ASP A 179 11.68 21.85 3.92
CA ASP A 179 12.42 22.89 4.64
C ASP A 179 12.06 22.95 6.12
N ILE A 180 10.83 22.54 6.49
CA ILE A 180 10.41 22.30 7.90
C ILE A 180 11.42 21.41 8.64
N GLN A 181 11.94 21.92 9.76
CA GLN A 181 12.93 21.22 10.59
C GLN A 181 12.26 20.29 11.60
N THR A 182 12.96 19.21 11.96
CA THR A 182 12.45 18.28 12.98
C THR A 182 12.49 18.89 14.38
N ASN A 183 11.42 18.67 15.14
CA ASN A 183 11.41 18.84 16.61
C ASN A 183 11.52 17.50 17.35
N ALA A 184 11.68 16.38 16.64
CA ALA A 184 11.81 15.07 17.25
C ALA A 184 13.19 14.88 17.90
N VAL A 185 13.21 14.72 19.23
CA VAL A 185 14.43 14.50 20.02
C VAL A 185 14.55 13.03 20.39
N ILE A 186 15.72 12.43 20.19
CA ILE A 186 16.05 11.04 20.53
C ILE A 186 17.29 10.99 21.44
N LYS A 187 17.46 9.87 22.14
CA LYS A 187 18.79 9.46 22.60
C LYS A 187 19.64 9.13 21.36
N HIS A 188 20.87 9.62 21.32
CA HIS A 188 21.82 9.30 20.25
C HIS A 188 22.01 7.79 20.19
N ARG A 189 21.84 7.20 19.00
CA ARG A 189 21.82 5.75 18.76
C ARG A 189 22.94 5.35 17.82
N GLY A 190 23.40 4.11 17.95
CA GLY A 190 24.35 3.50 17.02
C GLY A 190 23.78 3.39 15.60
N PRO A 191 24.63 3.02 14.62
CA PRO A 191 24.17 2.62 13.30
C PRO A 191 23.34 1.31 13.37
N SER A 192 22.74 0.95 12.25
CA SER A 192 21.93 -0.26 12.07
C SER A 192 22.73 -1.35 11.34
N GLU A 193 22.54 -2.60 11.78
CA GLU A 193 23.18 -3.80 11.20
C GLU A 193 22.57 -4.30 9.88
N VAL A 194 21.61 -3.55 9.32
CA VAL A 194 21.06 -3.85 7.99
C VAL A 194 22.07 -3.43 6.92
N LEU A 195 22.44 -4.38 6.05
CA LEU A 195 23.48 -4.19 5.04
C LEU A 195 23.06 -3.16 3.96
N PRO A 196 23.98 -2.30 3.47
CA PRO A 196 23.69 -1.31 2.44
C PRO A 196 23.08 -1.89 1.14
N PRO A 197 22.04 -1.27 0.56
CA PRO A 197 21.33 -1.80 -0.59
C PRO A 197 22.20 -1.76 -1.85
N HIS A 198 22.21 -2.84 -2.62
CA HIS A 198 22.97 -2.96 -3.85
C HIS A 198 22.06 -3.52 -4.98
N PRO A 199 22.11 -2.99 -6.23
CA PRO A 199 21.16 -3.35 -7.29
C PRO A 199 21.07 -4.86 -7.58
N GLU A 200 22.18 -5.60 -7.51
CA GLU A 200 22.18 -7.07 -7.70
C GLU A 200 21.40 -7.80 -6.59
N VAL A 201 21.39 -7.27 -5.36
CA VAL A 201 20.69 -7.86 -4.21
C VAL A 201 19.20 -7.54 -4.28
N GLU A 202 18.81 -6.32 -4.65
CA GLU A 202 17.39 -5.99 -4.92
C GLU A 202 16.85 -6.74 -6.14
N LEU A 203 17.68 -6.98 -7.17
CA LEU A 203 17.31 -7.81 -8.30
C LEU A 203 17.00 -9.24 -7.85
N LEU A 204 17.89 -9.88 -7.09
CA LEU A 204 17.65 -11.20 -6.52
C LEU A 204 16.42 -11.24 -5.60
N ARG A 205 16.28 -10.27 -4.69
CA ARG A 205 15.13 -10.16 -3.79
C ARG A 205 13.82 -10.01 -4.57
N SER A 206 13.81 -9.21 -5.65
CA SER A 206 12.63 -9.05 -6.51
C SER A 206 12.18 -10.36 -7.18
N GLN A 207 13.13 -11.11 -7.73
CA GLN A 207 12.85 -12.42 -8.35
C GLN A 207 12.34 -13.45 -7.32
N LEU A 208 12.84 -13.40 -6.08
CA LEU A 208 12.43 -14.29 -5.00
C LEU A 208 11.05 -13.91 -4.43
N ILE A 209 10.73 -12.62 -4.29
CA ILE A 209 9.40 -12.16 -3.88
C ILE A 209 8.32 -12.56 -4.90
N LEU A 210 8.60 -12.40 -6.20
CA LEU A 210 7.68 -12.84 -7.26
C LEU A 210 7.42 -14.36 -7.21
N LYS A 211 8.46 -15.17 -6.93
CA LYS A 211 8.32 -16.61 -6.71
C LYS A 211 7.53 -16.94 -5.43
N LEU A 212 7.72 -16.18 -4.35
CA LEU A 212 6.99 -16.39 -3.10
C LEU A 212 5.49 -16.05 -3.24
N ARG A 213 5.16 -14.96 -3.95
CA ARG A 213 3.78 -14.61 -4.34
C ARG A 213 3.16 -15.71 -5.23
N GLN A 214 3.91 -16.27 -6.17
CA GLN A 214 3.44 -17.37 -7.02
C GLN A 214 3.19 -18.66 -6.22
N HIS A 215 4.12 -19.07 -5.34
CA HIS A 215 3.92 -20.21 -4.45
C HIS A 215 2.72 -20.02 -3.49
N TYR A 216 2.41 -18.77 -3.09
CA TYR A 216 1.24 -18.48 -2.27
C TYR A 216 -0.07 -18.71 -3.06
N ARG A 217 -0.13 -18.26 -4.31
CA ARG A 217 -1.24 -18.58 -5.24
C ARG A 217 -1.39 -20.08 -5.45
N GLU A 218 -0.30 -20.77 -5.74
CA GLU A 218 -0.29 -22.23 -5.93
C GLU A 218 -0.82 -22.98 -4.70
N LEU A 219 -0.38 -22.61 -3.49
CA LEU A 219 -0.83 -23.26 -2.26
C LEU A 219 -2.32 -23.02 -1.95
N CYS A 220 -2.84 -21.80 -2.15
CA CYS A 220 -4.26 -21.50 -1.99
C CYS A 220 -5.11 -22.31 -3.00
N GLN A 221 -4.70 -22.31 -4.27
CA GLN A 221 -5.46 -22.94 -5.35
C GLN A 221 -5.38 -24.47 -5.31
N GLN A 222 -4.27 -25.06 -4.87
CA GLN A 222 -4.10 -26.51 -4.76
C GLN A 222 -4.75 -27.11 -3.51
N ARG A 223 -4.76 -26.39 -2.38
CA ARG A 223 -5.27 -26.93 -1.10
C ARG A 223 -6.72 -26.59 -0.82
N GLU A 224 -7.10 -25.31 -0.98
CA GLU A 224 -8.45 -24.80 -0.67
C GLU A 224 -9.31 -24.62 -1.93
N GLY A 225 -8.68 -24.49 -3.10
CA GLY A 225 -9.39 -24.27 -4.36
C GLY A 225 -9.77 -22.82 -4.62
N ILE A 226 -9.08 -21.87 -3.97
CA ILE A 226 -9.33 -20.42 -4.07
C ILE A 226 -8.07 -19.67 -4.56
N GLU A 227 -8.27 -18.54 -5.22
CA GLU A 227 -7.23 -17.52 -5.38
C GLU A 227 -6.93 -16.85 -4.01
N PRO A 228 -5.71 -16.35 -3.78
CA PRO A 228 -5.38 -15.57 -2.58
C PRO A 228 -6.34 -14.38 -2.33
N PRO A 229 -6.74 -14.12 -1.08
CA PRO A 229 -7.49 -12.92 -0.73
C PRO A 229 -6.70 -11.64 -1.11
N ARG A 230 -7.39 -10.60 -1.62
CA ARG A 230 -6.71 -9.43 -2.21
C ARG A 230 -5.91 -8.66 -1.15
N GLU A 231 -4.65 -8.35 -1.45
CA GLU A 231 -3.64 -7.73 -0.56
C GLU A 231 -3.18 -8.58 0.65
N SER A 232 -3.70 -9.81 0.85
CA SER A 232 -3.34 -10.66 2.01
C SER A 232 -1.84 -10.92 2.14
N PHE A 233 -1.13 -11.10 1.03
CA PHE A 233 0.33 -11.24 1.02
C PHE A 233 1.05 -9.97 1.49
N ASN A 234 0.50 -8.79 1.19
CA ASN A 234 1.07 -7.51 1.57
C ASN A 234 0.83 -7.22 3.06
N ARG A 235 -0.39 -7.50 3.57
CA ARG A 235 -0.69 -7.48 5.01
C ARG A 235 0.10 -8.51 5.80
N TRP A 236 0.32 -9.71 5.24
CA TRP A 236 1.23 -10.70 5.81
C TRP A 236 2.65 -10.15 5.98
N MET A 237 3.25 -9.48 4.98
CA MET A 237 4.57 -8.88 5.15
C MET A 237 4.59 -7.81 6.26
N LEU A 238 3.55 -6.97 6.35
CA LEU A 238 3.41 -5.97 7.43
C LEU A 238 3.31 -6.63 8.81
N GLU A 239 2.36 -7.55 8.99
CA GLU A 239 2.09 -8.24 10.26
C GLU A 239 3.32 -9.02 10.73
N ARG A 240 3.95 -9.79 9.83
CA ARG A 240 5.17 -10.53 10.17
C ARG A 240 6.29 -9.60 10.63
N LYS A 241 6.47 -8.42 10.02
CA LYS A 241 7.52 -7.46 10.43
C LYS A 241 7.29 -6.79 11.79
N VAL A 242 6.11 -6.93 12.42
CA VAL A 242 5.91 -6.57 13.83
C VAL A 242 6.67 -7.53 14.76
N VAL A 243 6.59 -8.84 14.47
CA VAL A 243 7.15 -9.90 15.32
C VAL A 243 8.54 -10.37 14.89
N ASP A 244 8.90 -10.22 13.61
CA ASP A 244 10.16 -10.71 13.03
C ASP A 244 11.39 -10.18 13.78
N LYS A 245 12.32 -11.09 14.07
CA LYS A 245 13.68 -10.82 14.57
C LYS A 245 14.71 -11.32 13.55
N GLY A 246 14.36 -11.19 12.27
CA GLY A 246 15.18 -11.50 11.11
C GLY A 246 15.99 -10.28 10.66
N SER A 247 16.88 -10.47 9.68
CA SER A 247 17.83 -9.44 9.21
C SER A 247 17.65 -9.00 7.75
N ASP A 248 16.67 -9.54 7.02
CA ASP A 248 16.25 -8.96 5.74
C ASP A 248 15.25 -7.82 5.98
N PRO A 249 15.35 -6.68 5.29
CA PRO A 249 14.46 -5.53 5.51
C PRO A 249 13.02 -5.73 5.03
N LEU A 250 12.73 -6.75 4.20
CA LEU A 250 11.40 -6.94 3.60
C LEU A 250 10.81 -8.33 3.87
N LEU A 251 11.56 -9.41 3.62
CA LEU A 251 11.07 -10.77 3.86
C LEU A 251 11.23 -11.19 5.33
N PRO A 252 10.25 -11.85 5.96
CA PRO A 252 10.37 -12.40 7.30
C PRO A 252 11.22 -13.68 7.33
N SER A 253 11.93 -13.93 8.43
CA SER A 253 12.76 -15.13 8.60
C SER A 253 12.91 -15.67 10.03
N ASN A 254 12.46 -14.93 11.04
CA ASN A 254 12.54 -15.32 12.45
C ASN A 254 11.34 -14.76 13.22
N CYS A 255 10.15 -15.33 12.96
CA CYS A 255 8.87 -14.92 13.55
C CYS A 255 8.31 -16.01 14.48
N GLU A 256 7.82 -15.59 15.65
CA GLU A 256 6.99 -16.41 16.53
C GLU A 256 5.63 -15.70 16.77
N PRO A 257 4.48 -16.37 16.66
CA PRO A 257 4.29 -17.75 16.17
C PRO A 257 4.60 -17.88 14.67
N VAL A 258 4.95 -19.09 14.20
CA VAL A 258 5.26 -19.37 12.78
C VAL A 258 4.07 -19.11 11.84
N VAL A 259 2.86 -19.47 12.26
CA VAL A 259 1.61 -19.19 11.53
C VAL A 259 1.25 -17.72 11.72
N SER A 260 0.93 -17.03 10.63
CA SER A 260 0.48 -15.63 10.64
C SER A 260 -1.02 -15.55 10.98
N PRO A 261 -1.43 -14.81 12.03
CA PRO A 261 -2.83 -14.55 12.32
C PRO A 261 -3.54 -13.79 11.19
N SER A 262 -2.86 -12.84 10.53
CA SER A 262 -3.38 -12.09 9.38
C SER A 262 -3.66 -13.02 8.19
N MET A 263 -2.64 -13.76 7.71
CA MET A 263 -2.82 -14.65 6.55
C MET A 263 -3.84 -15.75 6.83
N PHE A 264 -3.85 -16.32 8.03
CA PHE A 264 -4.84 -17.34 8.43
C PHE A 264 -6.26 -16.77 8.45
N ARG A 265 -6.46 -15.59 9.08
CA ARG A 265 -7.75 -14.88 9.17
C ARG A 265 -8.33 -14.58 7.79
N GLU A 266 -7.49 -14.09 6.87
CA GLU A 266 -7.92 -13.76 5.52
C GLU A 266 -8.26 -14.99 4.66
N ILE A 267 -7.42 -16.04 4.67
CA ILE A 267 -7.72 -17.27 3.92
C ILE A 267 -9.01 -17.92 4.45
N MET A 268 -9.21 -17.95 5.77
CA MET A 268 -10.43 -18.49 6.37
C MET A 268 -11.71 -17.74 5.98
N ASN A 269 -11.63 -16.43 5.75
CA ASN A 269 -12.79 -15.62 5.36
C ASN A 269 -13.34 -15.95 3.97
N ASP A 270 -12.47 -16.43 3.07
CA ASP A 270 -12.76 -16.85 1.69
C ASP A 270 -12.99 -18.38 1.55
N ILE A 271 -13.07 -19.12 2.67
CA ILE A 271 -13.44 -20.55 2.71
C ILE A 271 -14.93 -20.70 3.08
N PRO A 272 -15.69 -21.62 2.45
CA PRO A 272 -15.29 -22.55 1.38
C PRO A 272 -15.36 -21.92 -0.03
N ILE A 273 -15.89 -20.70 -0.14
CA ILE A 273 -15.77 -19.83 -1.32
C ILE A 273 -15.69 -18.36 -0.88
N ARG A 274 -14.93 -17.57 -1.63
CA ARG A 274 -14.90 -16.11 -1.55
C ARG A 274 -16.29 -15.53 -1.83
N LEU A 275 -16.78 -14.67 -0.94
CA LEU A 275 -18.04 -13.95 -1.15
C LEU A 275 -17.79 -12.65 -1.92
N SER A 276 -18.59 -12.40 -2.95
CA SER A 276 -18.53 -11.17 -3.75
C SER A 276 -19.72 -10.24 -3.45
N ARG A 277 -19.57 -8.94 -3.72
CA ARG A 277 -20.65 -7.95 -3.56
C ARG A 277 -21.75 -8.22 -4.62
N ILE A 278 -22.88 -8.74 -4.17
CA ILE A 278 -24.00 -9.13 -5.03
C ILE A 278 -24.82 -7.92 -5.49
N LYS A 279 -24.96 -7.74 -6.81
CA LYS A 279 -25.84 -6.73 -7.41
C LYS A 279 -27.25 -7.30 -7.59
N PHE A 280 -27.41 -8.46 -8.23
CA PHE A 280 -28.68 -8.99 -8.72
C PHE A 280 -29.20 -10.22 -7.95
N ARG A 281 -30.51 -10.50 -8.06
CA ARG A 281 -31.21 -11.63 -7.41
C ARG A 281 -30.66 -12.99 -7.85
N GLU A 282 -30.36 -13.13 -9.13
CA GLU A 282 -29.87 -14.36 -9.76
C GLU A 282 -28.42 -14.65 -9.34
N GLU A 283 -27.64 -13.60 -9.05
CA GLU A 283 -26.31 -13.72 -8.44
C GLU A 283 -26.40 -14.20 -6.99
N ALA A 284 -27.35 -13.66 -6.20
CA ALA A 284 -27.59 -14.09 -4.82
C ALA A 284 -27.95 -15.59 -4.75
N LYS A 285 -28.91 -16.02 -5.58
CA LYS A 285 -29.31 -17.44 -5.71
C LYS A 285 -28.12 -18.33 -6.10
N ARG A 286 -27.28 -17.86 -7.03
CA ARG A 286 -26.08 -18.57 -7.50
C ARG A 286 -24.99 -18.64 -6.43
N LEU A 287 -24.79 -17.59 -5.64
CA LEU A 287 -23.82 -17.56 -4.55
C LEU A 287 -24.24 -18.50 -3.40
N LEU A 288 -25.51 -18.45 -2.99
CA LEU A 288 -26.08 -19.36 -1.99
C LEU A 288 -25.92 -20.83 -2.41
N PHE A 289 -26.26 -21.17 -3.66
CA PHE A 289 -26.07 -22.52 -4.19
C PHE A 289 -24.58 -22.95 -4.15
N LYS A 290 -23.66 -22.11 -4.65
CA LYS A 290 -22.23 -22.41 -4.64
C LYS A 290 -21.66 -22.57 -3.23
N TYR A 291 -22.10 -21.76 -2.26
CA TYR A 291 -21.66 -21.87 -0.87
C TYR A 291 -22.10 -23.19 -0.26
N ALA A 292 -23.38 -23.56 -0.43
CA ALA A 292 -23.94 -24.82 0.03
C ALA A 292 -23.21 -26.04 -0.57
N GLU A 293 -22.97 -26.03 -1.88
CA GLU A 293 -22.23 -27.08 -2.58
C GLU A 293 -20.78 -27.20 -2.09
N ALA A 294 -20.07 -26.08 -1.97
CA ALA A 294 -18.67 -26.05 -1.52
C ALA A 294 -18.51 -26.49 -0.05
N ALA A 295 -19.43 -26.07 0.84
CA ALA A 295 -19.46 -26.49 2.24
C ALA A 295 -19.66 -28.01 2.38
N ARG A 296 -20.61 -28.58 1.61
CA ARG A 296 -20.81 -30.04 1.55
C ARG A 296 -19.57 -30.75 1.01
N ARG A 297 -19.01 -30.28 -0.10
CA ARG A 297 -17.81 -30.87 -0.72
C ARG A 297 -16.63 -30.91 0.27
N LEU A 298 -16.41 -29.84 1.02
CA LEU A 298 -15.31 -29.74 1.99
C LEU A 298 -15.51 -30.69 3.19
N ILE A 299 -16.71 -30.76 3.78
CA ILE A 299 -16.98 -31.63 4.93
C ILE A 299 -17.02 -33.14 4.55
N GLU A 300 -17.16 -33.44 3.26
CA GLU A 300 -17.10 -34.79 2.69
C GLU A 300 -15.68 -35.22 2.34
N SER A 301 -14.87 -34.34 1.74
CA SER A 301 -13.48 -34.66 1.34
C SER A 301 -12.46 -34.58 2.48
N ARG A 302 -12.77 -33.88 3.58
CA ARG A 302 -11.85 -33.69 4.71
C ARG A 302 -12.27 -34.45 5.97
N SER A 303 -11.28 -34.64 6.85
CA SER A 303 -11.49 -35.11 8.22
C SER A 303 -12.36 -34.13 9.00
N ALA A 304 -13.47 -34.62 9.55
CA ALA A 304 -14.39 -33.85 10.37
C ALA A 304 -15.10 -34.78 11.35
N SER A 305 -15.56 -34.27 12.49
CA SER A 305 -16.33 -35.10 13.44
C SER A 305 -17.65 -35.58 12.79
N PRO A 306 -18.16 -36.78 13.16
CA PRO A 306 -19.41 -37.30 12.60
C PRO A 306 -20.57 -36.31 12.73
N ASP A 307 -20.63 -35.55 13.82
CA ASP A 307 -21.70 -34.59 14.08
C ASP A 307 -21.51 -33.30 13.28
N SER A 308 -20.29 -32.79 13.12
CA SER A 308 -20.00 -31.68 12.18
C SER A 308 -20.44 -32.04 10.75
N ARG A 309 -20.17 -33.29 10.32
CA ARG A 309 -20.57 -33.82 9.02
C ARG A 309 -22.09 -33.97 8.89
N LYS A 310 -22.82 -34.35 9.95
CA LYS A 310 -24.30 -34.35 9.99
C LYS A 310 -24.86 -32.92 9.86
N VAL A 311 -24.39 -31.99 10.70
CA VAL A 311 -24.89 -30.60 10.76
C VAL A 311 -24.73 -29.90 9.42
N VAL A 312 -23.55 -29.95 8.80
CA VAL A 312 -23.30 -29.31 7.50
C VAL A 312 -24.15 -29.96 6.39
N LYS A 313 -24.22 -31.30 6.32
CA LYS A 313 -25.04 -31.99 5.30
C LYS A 313 -26.53 -31.66 5.43
N TRP A 314 -27.06 -31.58 6.65
CA TRP A 314 -28.47 -31.28 6.90
C TRP A 314 -28.83 -29.83 6.51
N ASN A 315 -28.05 -28.84 6.95
CA ASN A 315 -28.26 -27.43 6.58
C ASN A 315 -28.12 -27.20 5.06
N VAL A 316 -27.22 -27.93 4.39
CA VAL A 316 -27.08 -27.88 2.92
C VAL A 316 -28.28 -28.50 2.20
N GLU A 317 -28.79 -29.65 2.65
CA GLU A 317 -29.95 -30.27 2.01
C GLU A 317 -31.24 -29.47 2.25
N ASP A 318 -31.42 -28.86 3.43
CA ASP A 318 -32.50 -27.88 3.64
C ASP A 318 -32.33 -26.65 2.72
N THR A 319 -31.09 -26.18 2.54
CA THR A 319 -30.79 -25.09 1.60
C THR A 319 -31.26 -25.45 0.18
N PHE A 320 -30.88 -26.62 -0.33
CA PHE A 320 -31.32 -27.12 -1.63
C PHE A 320 -32.81 -27.48 -1.70
N SER A 321 -33.44 -27.91 -0.59
CA SER A 321 -34.87 -28.20 -0.49
C SER A 321 -35.71 -26.96 -0.73
N TRP A 322 -35.40 -25.85 -0.04
CA TRP A 322 -36.06 -24.57 -0.26
C TRP A 322 -35.71 -23.95 -1.63
N LEU A 323 -34.46 -24.04 -2.11
CA LEU A 323 -34.07 -23.54 -3.45
C LEU A 323 -34.84 -24.19 -4.60
N ARG A 324 -35.38 -25.41 -4.39
CA ARG A 324 -36.26 -26.15 -5.32
C ARG A 324 -37.76 -25.83 -5.15
N LYS A 325 -38.17 -25.26 -4.01
CA LYS A 325 -39.56 -24.93 -3.70
C LYS A 325 -39.85 -23.46 -4.00
N ASP A 326 -39.04 -22.56 -3.47
CA ASP A 326 -39.27 -21.13 -3.54
C ASP A 326 -38.71 -20.52 -4.83
N HIS A 327 -39.64 -20.17 -5.71
CA HIS A 327 -39.39 -19.48 -6.98
C HIS A 327 -39.59 -17.96 -6.84
N SER A 328 -40.17 -17.51 -5.73
CA SER A 328 -40.57 -16.13 -5.41
C SER A 328 -39.50 -15.36 -4.64
N ALA A 329 -38.75 -16.00 -3.74
CA ALA A 329 -37.71 -15.45 -2.86
C ALA A 329 -36.88 -14.31 -3.48
N SER A 330 -36.83 -13.17 -2.80
CA SER A 330 -36.13 -11.95 -3.17
C SER A 330 -34.61 -12.09 -3.17
N LYS A 331 -33.88 -11.03 -3.55
CA LYS A 331 -32.43 -10.99 -3.41
C LYS A 331 -32.04 -11.09 -1.93
N GLU A 332 -32.79 -10.41 -1.09
CA GLU A 332 -32.61 -10.29 0.36
C GLU A 332 -32.83 -11.66 1.03
N ASP A 333 -33.91 -12.38 0.68
CA ASP A 333 -34.15 -13.76 1.14
C ASP A 333 -32.98 -14.71 0.81
N TYR A 334 -32.33 -14.55 -0.35
CA TYR A 334 -31.15 -15.34 -0.71
C TYR A 334 -29.89 -14.95 0.08
N MET A 335 -29.77 -13.68 0.53
CA MET A 335 -28.65 -13.21 1.35
C MET A 335 -28.82 -13.59 2.82
N ASP A 336 -30.01 -13.38 3.41
CA ASP A 336 -30.34 -13.76 4.78
C ASP A 336 -30.16 -15.27 4.98
N ARG A 337 -30.55 -16.07 3.98
CA ARG A 337 -30.36 -17.53 4.01
C ARG A 337 -28.90 -17.95 3.80
N LEU A 338 -28.10 -17.17 3.06
CA LEU A 338 -26.65 -17.37 2.97
C LEU A 338 -25.95 -17.04 4.29
N GLU A 339 -26.35 -15.98 4.98
CA GLU A 339 -25.82 -15.65 6.30
C GLU A 339 -26.24 -16.68 7.36
N HIS A 340 -27.50 -17.13 7.35
CA HIS A 340 -27.94 -18.24 8.19
C HIS A 340 -27.08 -19.49 7.95
N LEU A 341 -26.87 -19.88 6.69
CA LEU A 341 -26.07 -21.04 6.33
C LEU A 341 -24.58 -20.86 6.71
N ARG A 342 -24.01 -19.66 6.55
CA ARG A 342 -22.65 -19.32 7.00
C ARG A 342 -22.54 -19.42 8.52
N ARG A 343 -23.56 -19.00 9.29
CA ARG A 343 -23.59 -19.11 10.75
C ARG A 343 -23.69 -20.56 11.24
N GLN A 344 -24.48 -21.41 10.57
CA GLN A 344 -24.63 -22.83 10.94
C GLN A 344 -23.43 -23.68 10.49
N CYS A 345 -22.96 -23.52 9.25
CA CYS A 345 -21.88 -24.36 8.70
C CYS A 345 -20.48 -23.82 9.01
N GLY A 346 -20.31 -22.51 9.22
CA GLY A 346 -19.02 -21.83 9.35
C GLY A 346 -18.06 -22.48 10.35
N PRO A 347 -18.43 -22.64 11.63
CA PRO A 347 -17.55 -23.26 12.63
C PRO A 347 -17.06 -24.65 12.25
N HIS A 348 -17.94 -25.47 11.65
CA HIS A 348 -17.61 -26.82 11.20
C HIS A 348 -16.70 -26.84 9.96
N VAL A 349 -16.92 -25.90 9.03
CA VAL A 349 -16.10 -25.74 7.81
C VAL A 349 -14.71 -25.19 8.16
N SER A 350 -14.61 -24.18 9.02
CA SER A 350 -13.34 -23.63 9.48
C SER A 350 -12.54 -24.66 10.29
N ALA A 351 -13.19 -25.44 11.17
CA ALA A 351 -12.54 -26.54 11.88
C ALA A 351 -11.98 -27.60 10.91
N ALA A 352 -12.74 -27.99 9.89
CA ALA A 352 -12.31 -28.95 8.87
C ALA A 352 -11.28 -28.38 7.86
N ALA A 353 -11.01 -27.07 7.87
CA ALA A 353 -10.01 -26.43 7.02
C ALA A 353 -8.72 -26.01 7.76
N LYS A 354 -8.76 -25.93 9.10
CA LYS A 354 -7.72 -25.34 9.94
C LYS A 354 -6.30 -25.78 9.57
N ASP A 355 -6.02 -27.07 9.71
CA ASP A 355 -4.68 -27.65 9.55
C ASP A 355 -4.10 -27.40 8.14
N SER A 356 -4.98 -27.35 7.13
CA SER A 356 -4.59 -27.07 5.74
C SER A 356 -4.13 -25.62 5.57
N VAL A 357 -4.89 -24.66 6.14
CA VAL A 357 -4.61 -23.22 6.10
C VAL A 357 -3.38 -22.86 6.95
N GLU A 358 -3.26 -23.42 8.16
CA GLU A 358 -2.03 -23.30 8.96
C GLU A 358 -0.82 -23.85 8.18
N GLY A 359 -1.02 -24.96 7.46
CA GLY A 359 -0.03 -25.52 6.54
C GLY A 359 0.32 -24.64 5.33
N ILE A 360 -0.56 -23.75 4.86
CA ILE A 360 -0.24 -22.73 3.84
C ILE A 360 0.66 -21.67 4.47
N CYS A 361 0.20 -21.09 5.59
CA CYS A 361 0.88 -20.00 6.30
C CYS A 361 2.31 -20.40 6.69
N SER A 362 2.43 -21.58 7.31
CA SER A 362 3.72 -22.16 7.70
C SER A 362 4.61 -22.44 6.49
N LYS A 363 4.08 -22.99 5.38
CA LYS A 363 4.91 -23.28 4.20
C LYS A 363 5.44 -22.01 3.53
N ILE A 364 4.65 -20.93 3.46
CA ILE A 364 5.10 -19.64 2.93
C ILE A 364 6.17 -19.00 3.82
N TYR A 365 6.00 -19.02 5.15
CA TYR A 365 7.05 -18.58 6.06
C TYR A 365 8.37 -19.36 5.88
N HIS A 366 8.32 -20.69 5.76
CA HIS A 366 9.53 -21.50 5.57
C HIS A 366 10.22 -21.29 4.21
N ILE A 367 9.47 -20.97 3.14
CA ILE A 367 10.08 -20.58 1.85
C ILE A 367 10.70 -19.18 1.97
N SER A 368 10.05 -18.23 2.66
CA SER A 368 10.62 -16.92 2.95
C SER A 368 11.96 -17.02 3.69
N LEU A 369 12.05 -17.90 4.69
CA LEU A 369 13.28 -18.18 5.45
C LEU A 369 14.41 -18.72 4.56
N GLU A 370 14.11 -19.62 3.61
CA GLU A 370 15.08 -20.08 2.60
C GLU A 370 15.56 -18.92 1.70
N TYR A 371 14.62 -18.09 1.24
CA TYR A 371 14.92 -16.98 0.33
C TYR A 371 15.75 -15.89 1.03
N VAL A 372 15.48 -15.58 2.30
CA VAL A 372 16.29 -14.65 3.11
C VAL A 372 17.74 -15.13 3.26
N LYS A 373 17.97 -16.43 3.51
CA LYS A 373 19.33 -17.00 3.55
C LYS A 373 20.07 -16.77 2.23
N ARG A 374 19.44 -17.10 1.11
CA ARG A 374 20.01 -16.92 -0.24
C ARG A 374 20.29 -15.46 -0.60
N ILE A 375 19.46 -14.53 -0.10
CA ILE A 375 19.69 -13.09 -0.23
C ILE A 375 20.89 -12.65 0.61
N ARG A 376 20.97 -13.04 1.89
CA ARG A 376 22.12 -12.73 2.77
C ARG A 376 23.42 -13.31 2.21
N GLU A 377 23.43 -14.57 1.78
CA GLU A 377 24.57 -15.22 1.13
C GLU A 377 25.09 -14.43 -0.08
N LYS A 378 24.20 -14.02 -1.01
CA LYS A 378 24.63 -13.19 -2.16
C LYS A 378 25.08 -11.79 -1.75
N HIS A 379 24.49 -11.22 -0.71
CA HIS A 379 24.90 -9.90 -0.20
C HIS A 379 26.31 -9.96 0.42
N LEU A 380 26.56 -10.92 1.30
CA LEU A 380 27.87 -11.13 1.94
C LEU A 380 28.96 -11.48 0.92
N ALA A 381 28.62 -12.23 -0.14
CA ALA A 381 29.54 -12.44 -1.26
C ALA A 381 29.97 -11.12 -1.91
N ILE A 382 29.04 -10.19 -2.18
CA ILE A 382 29.35 -8.88 -2.79
C ILE A 382 30.20 -8.01 -1.85
N LEU A 383 29.94 -8.00 -0.55
CA LEU A 383 30.75 -7.26 0.42
C LEU A 383 32.18 -7.82 0.48
N LYS A 384 32.32 -9.15 0.52
CA LYS A 384 33.61 -9.85 0.49
C LYS A 384 34.37 -9.63 -0.82
N GLU A 385 33.69 -9.66 -1.97
CA GLU A 385 34.25 -9.33 -3.30
C GLU A 385 34.84 -7.90 -3.34
N ASN A 386 34.32 -6.98 -2.52
CA ASN A 386 34.79 -5.59 -2.41
C ASN A 386 35.68 -5.33 -1.18
N ASN A 387 36.14 -6.37 -0.47
CA ASN A 387 36.95 -6.29 0.76
C ASN A 387 36.30 -5.49 1.92
N ILE A 388 34.97 -5.49 2.00
CA ILE A 388 34.22 -4.86 3.09
C ILE A 388 33.93 -5.92 4.17
N PRO A 389 34.29 -5.68 5.46
CA PRO A 389 33.99 -6.61 6.53
C PRO A 389 32.48 -6.63 6.86
N GLU A 390 31.98 -7.79 7.30
CA GLU A 390 30.61 -7.95 7.79
C GLU A 390 30.46 -7.42 9.22
N GLU A 391 31.44 -7.73 10.08
CA GLU A 391 31.50 -7.24 11.46
C GLU A 391 32.18 -5.87 11.50
N VAL A 392 31.48 -4.88 12.04
CA VAL A 392 32.00 -3.55 12.36
C VAL A 392 31.88 -3.40 13.87
N GLU A 393 32.98 -3.04 14.55
CA GLU A 393 32.94 -2.79 16.00
C GLU A 393 31.93 -1.67 16.29
N ALA A 394 30.92 -1.97 17.12
CA ALA A 394 29.90 -1.01 17.48
C ALA A 394 30.57 0.18 18.21
N PRO A 395 30.55 1.40 17.63
CA PRO A 395 31.29 2.52 18.20
C PRO A 395 30.69 2.91 19.56
N GLU A 396 31.52 3.24 20.55
CA GLU A 396 31.03 3.72 21.84
C GLU A 396 30.20 4.99 21.67
N VAL A 397 28.89 4.87 21.86
CA VAL A 397 27.94 5.98 21.67
C VAL A 397 27.78 6.73 22.98
N GLU A 398 28.40 7.92 23.08
CA GLU A 398 28.17 8.82 24.21
C GLU A 398 26.66 9.06 24.46
N PRO A 399 26.14 8.77 25.67
CA PRO A 399 24.73 8.97 26.00
C PRO A 399 24.35 10.46 26.04
N ARG A 400 23.82 10.96 24.93
CA ARG A 400 23.36 12.35 24.77
C ARG A 400 22.03 12.44 24.04
N LEU A 401 21.30 13.53 24.26
CA LEU A 401 20.09 13.84 23.49
C LEU A 401 20.45 14.61 22.22
N VAL A 402 19.80 14.27 21.10
CA VAL A 402 20.00 14.92 19.80
C VAL A 402 18.65 15.04 19.07
N TYR A 403 18.52 16.05 18.21
CA TYR A 403 17.48 16.02 17.18
C TYR A 403 17.67 14.82 16.26
N CYS A 404 16.58 14.19 15.85
CA CYS A 404 16.65 12.95 15.10
C CYS A 404 17.32 13.15 13.73
N HIS A 405 18.26 12.27 13.39
CA HIS A 405 18.88 12.18 12.07
C HIS A 405 18.41 10.92 11.34
N PRO A 406 18.54 10.86 10.01
CA PRO A 406 18.26 9.64 9.27
C PRO A 406 19.07 8.46 9.81
N VAL A 407 18.52 7.25 9.67
CA VAL A 407 19.21 6.02 10.08
C VAL A 407 20.52 5.88 9.30
N ARG A 408 21.55 5.37 9.98
CA ARG A 408 22.89 5.10 9.43
C ARG A 408 23.11 3.59 9.47
N LEU A 409 23.88 3.06 8.53
CA LEU A 409 24.19 1.63 8.45
C LEU A 409 25.63 1.43 8.96
N ALA A 410 25.90 0.32 9.65
CA ALA A 410 27.20 0.08 10.27
C ALA A 410 28.26 -0.27 9.22
N VAL A 411 27.88 -1.15 8.30
CA VAL A 411 28.72 -1.61 7.17
C VAL A 411 28.78 -0.53 6.09
N SER A 412 29.99 -0.27 5.57
CA SER A 412 30.23 0.64 4.45
C SER A 412 29.53 0.18 3.16
N ALA A 413 28.97 1.13 2.40
CA ALA A 413 28.34 0.80 1.12
C ALA A 413 29.38 0.36 0.06
N PRO A 414 29.14 -0.74 -0.68
CA PRO A 414 30.03 -1.16 -1.75
C PRO A 414 30.01 -0.18 -2.95
N PRO A 415 31.04 -0.22 -3.82
CA PRO A 415 30.99 0.39 -5.14
C PRO A 415 29.72 -0.04 -5.88
N MET A 416 28.98 0.92 -6.42
CA MET A 416 27.72 0.66 -7.12
C MET A 416 27.98 0.35 -8.60
N PRO A 417 27.19 -0.55 -9.21
CA PRO A 417 27.30 -0.82 -10.64
C PRO A 417 26.65 0.33 -11.44
N SER A 418 26.98 0.41 -12.73
CA SER A 418 26.34 1.36 -13.63
C SER A 418 24.84 1.09 -13.78
N VAL A 419 24.07 2.18 -13.84
CA VAL A 419 22.61 2.19 -13.99
C VAL A 419 22.26 3.23 -15.03
N GLU A 420 21.47 2.84 -16.03
CA GLU A 420 21.03 3.73 -17.11
C GLU A 420 19.86 4.60 -16.63
N MET A 421 19.81 5.85 -17.08
CA MET A 421 18.69 6.76 -16.85
C MET A 421 18.36 7.49 -18.14
N HIS A 422 17.07 7.52 -18.49
CA HIS A 422 16.50 8.36 -19.54
C HIS A 422 15.18 8.97 -19.08
N MET A 423 14.66 9.94 -19.82
CA MET A 423 13.40 10.61 -19.50
C MET A 423 12.46 10.56 -20.72
N GLU A 424 11.22 10.18 -20.47
CA GLU A 424 10.17 10.01 -21.46
C GLU A 424 8.88 10.64 -20.92
N ASN A 425 8.30 11.64 -21.59
CA ASN A 425 7.01 12.24 -21.24
C ASN A 425 6.85 12.66 -19.75
N ASN A 426 7.88 13.30 -19.17
CA ASN A 426 7.99 13.65 -17.73
C ASN A 426 8.02 12.46 -16.75
N VAL A 427 8.28 11.24 -17.22
CA VAL A 427 8.66 10.08 -16.42
C VAL A 427 10.16 9.86 -16.56
N VAL A 428 10.84 9.61 -15.44
CA VAL A 428 12.25 9.18 -15.40
C VAL A 428 12.28 7.66 -15.37
N CYS A 429 12.92 7.07 -16.36
CA CYS A 429 13.02 5.64 -16.59
C CYS A 429 14.45 5.18 -16.26
N ILE A 430 14.61 4.40 -15.20
CA ILE A 430 15.90 3.99 -14.63
C ILE A 430 16.04 2.48 -14.82
N ARG A 431 17.15 2.02 -15.42
CA ARG A 431 17.33 0.61 -15.82
C ARG A 431 18.64 0.03 -15.27
N TYR A 432 18.54 -1.17 -14.69
CA TYR A 432 19.68 -2.01 -14.31
C TYR A 432 19.51 -3.40 -14.92
N LYS A 433 20.52 -3.90 -15.65
CA LYS A 433 20.50 -5.24 -16.31
C LYS A 433 19.20 -5.57 -17.09
N GLY A 434 18.64 -4.57 -17.78
CA GLY A 434 17.36 -4.71 -18.51
C GLY A 434 16.11 -4.34 -17.69
N GLU A 435 16.14 -4.55 -16.37
CA GLU A 435 15.02 -4.27 -15.46
C GLU A 435 14.83 -2.77 -15.26
N MET A 436 13.69 -2.25 -15.74
CA MET A 436 13.33 -0.84 -15.65
C MET A 436 12.41 -0.59 -14.46
N VAL A 437 12.66 0.51 -13.75
CA VAL A 437 11.72 1.16 -12.83
C VAL A 437 11.41 2.57 -13.36
N LYS A 438 10.22 3.07 -13.05
CA LYS A 438 9.73 4.39 -13.48
C LYS A 438 9.41 5.26 -12.26
N VAL A 439 9.57 6.57 -12.39
CA VAL A 439 9.10 7.55 -11.41
C VAL A 439 8.79 8.86 -12.11
N SER A 440 7.73 9.56 -11.69
CA SER A 440 7.38 10.89 -12.19
C SER A 440 8.49 11.91 -11.88
N ARG A 441 8.77 12.83 -12.82
CA ARG A 441 9.91 13.76 -12.77
C ARG A 441 9.94 14.63 -11.50
N ASN A 442 8.78 15.04 -11.00
CA ASN A 442 8.68 15.80 -9.75
C ASN A 442 9.08 14.96 -8.53
N TYR A 443 8.68 13.68 -8.45
CA TYR A 443 9.12 12.78 -7.39
C TYR A 443 10.59 12.36 -7.55
N PHE A 444 11.15 12.30 -8.76
CA PHE A 444 12.60 12.16 -8.94
C PHE A 444 13.36 13.37 -8.38
N SER A 445 12.89 14.60 -8.64
CA SER A 445 13.44 15.82 -8.02
C SER A 445 13.28 15.83 -6.50
N LYS A 446 12.15 15.33 -5.96
CA LYS A 446 11.96 15.13 -4.51
C LYS A 446 13.03 14.20 -3.93
N LEU A 447 13.24 13.04 -4.55
CA LEU A 447 14.26 12.08 -4.11
C LEU A 447 15.67 12.69 -4.15
N TRP A 448 15.99 13.53 -5.14
CA TRP A 448 17.27 14.26 -5.17
C TRP A 448 17.44 15.24 -4.00
N LEU A 449 16.41 16.02 -3.68
CA LEU A 449 16.41 16.95 -2.53
C LEU A 449 16.54 16.18 -1.20
N LEU A 450 15.73 15.14 -1.02
CA LEU A 450 15.77 14.24 0.13
C LEU A 450 17.16 13.60 0.32
N TYR A 451 17.78 13.14 -0.77
CA TYR A 451 19.13 12.57 -0.75
C TYR A 451 20.18 13.62 -0.36
N ARG A 452 20.10 14.83 -0.92
CA ARG A 452 20.99 15.95 -0.59
C ARG A 452 20.88 16.38 0.89
N TYR A 453 19.70 16.29 1.50
CA TYR A 453 19.49 16.59 2.92
C TYR A 453 19.92 15.46 3.87
N SER A 454 19.98 14.21 3.39
CA SER A 454 20.00 13.03 4.26
C SER A 454 21.22 12.14 4.10
N CYS A 455 21.75 11.99 2.89
CA CYS A 455 22.94 11.20 2.60
C CYS A 455 24.21 11.97 3.01
N ILE A 456 25.16 11.26 3.65
CA ILE A 456 26.43 11.83 4.12
C ILE A 456 27.66 11.06 3.64
N ASP A 457 27.49 9.90 2.99
CA ASP A 457 28.60 9.08 2.50
C ASP A 457 28.95 9.36 1.01
N ASP A 458 28.06 10.02 0.27
CA ASP A 458 28.11 10.19 -1.20
C ASP A 458 28.13 11.67 -1.60
N SER A 459 29.21 12.36 -1.24
CA SER A 459 29.37 13.81 -1.46
C SER A 459 29.37 14.24 -2.94
N ALA A 460 29.66 13.31 -3.85
CA ALA A 460 29.66 13.53 -5.30
C ALA A 460 28.36 13.04 -5.99
N PHE A 461 27.40 12.47 -5.25
CA PHE A 461 26.13 11.91 -5.77
C PHE A 461 26.31 10.74 -6.76
N GLU A 462 27.47 10.09 -6.75
CA GLU A 462 27.82 8.97 -7.65
C GLU A 462 26.94 7.74 -7.44
N ARG A 463 26.43 7.55 -6.22
CA ARG A 463 25.58 6.42 -5.83
C ARG A 463 24.09 6.75 -5.81
N PHE A 464 23.71 7.97 -6.21
CA PHE A 464 22.31 8.42 -6.23
C PHE A 464 21.42 7.55 -7.14
N LEU A 465 21.73 7.43 -8.43
CA LEU A 465 20.94 6.64 -9.39
C LEU A 465 20.76 5.17 -8.98
N PRO A 466 21.81 4.40 -8.62
CA PRO A 466 21.64 3.02 -8.18
C PRO A 466 20.84 2.90 -6.86
N ARG A 467 20.99 3.83 -5.91
CA ARG A 467 20.16 3.83 -4.69
C ARG A 467 18.70 4.17 -4.98
N VAL A 468 18.41 5.08 -5.92
CA VAL A 468 17.03 5.33 -6.40
C VAL A 468 16.45 4.10 -7.11
N TRP A 469 17.23 3.38 -7.92
CA TRP A 469 16.77 2.13 -8.54
C TRP A 469 16.42 1.08 -7.48
N CYS A 470 17.29 0.88 -6.47
CA CYS A 470 17.02 -0.01 -5.33
C CYS A 470 15.73 0.37 -4.59
N LEU A 471 15.54 1.65 -4.26
CA LEU A 471 14.36 2.19 -3.57
C LEU A 471 13.07 1.94 -4.37
N LEU A 472 13.05 2.31 -5.65
CA LEU A 472 11.86 2.13 -6.50
C LEU A 472 11.54 0.64 -6.68
N ARG A 473 12.56 -0.21 -6.88
CA ARG A 473 12.39 -1.66 -6.98
C ARG A 473 11.90 -2.27 -5.66
N ARG A 474 12.39 -1.78 -4.51
CA ARG A 474 11.95 -2.21 -3.17
C ARG A 474 10.46 -1.96 -2.96
N TYR A 475 9.99 -0.73 -3.21
CA TYR A 475 8.57 -0.39 -3.07
C TYR A 475 7.68 -1.10 -4.11
N GLN A 476 8.17 -1.29 -5.35
CA GLN A 476 7.49 -2.13 -6.35
C GLN A 476 7.32 -3.58 -5.85
N MET A 477 8.29 -4.16 -5.13
CA MET A 477 8.14 -5.53 -4.60
C MET A 477 7.29 -5.61 -3.32
N MET A 478 7.24 -4.55 -2.52
CA MET A 478 6.38 -4.45 -1.34
C MET A 478 4.90 -4.50 -1.72
N PHE A 479 4.49 -3.69 -2.70
CA PHE A 479 3.10 -3.69 -3.18
C PHE A 479 2.83 -4.85 -4.15
N GLY A 480 3.68 -5.00 -5.15
CA GLY A 480 3.51 -5.93 -6.26
C GLY A 480 3.68 -5.26 -7.63
N VAL A 481 3.56 -6.05 -8.68
CA VAL A 481 3.78 -5.62 -10.08
C VAL A 481 2.49 -5.51 -10.89
N GLY A 482 1.34 -5.89 -10.30
CA GLY A 482 0.02 -5.82 -10.91
C GLY A 482 -0.62 -4.44 -10.78
N LEU A 483 -1.48 -4.14 -11.75
CA LEU A 483 -2.28 -2.93 -11.79
C LEU A 483 -3.12 -2.80 -10.51
N TYR A 484 -2.96 -1.68 -9.79
CA TYR A 484 -3.62 -1.40 -8.51
C TYR A 484 -3.29 -2.36 -7.33
N GLU A 485 -2.19 -3.13 -7.37
CA GLU A 485 -1.68 -3.77 -6.14
C GLU A 485 -1.22 -2.68 -5.13
N GLY A 486 -1.42 -2.90 -3.83
CA GLY A 486 -1.07 -1.94 -2.78
C GLY A 486 -2.07 -0.80 -2.53
N THR A 487 -2.98 -0.49 -3.46
CA THR A 487 -3.95 0.64 -3.32
C THR A 487 -4.95 0.49 -2.16
N GLY A 488 -4.97 -0.67 -1.50
CA GLY A 488 -5.81 -0.96 -0.34
C GLY A 488 -5.05 -1.08 0.98
N LEU A 489 -3.84 -0.50 1.09
CA LEU A 489 -2.97 -0.63 2.27
C LEU A 489 -2.74 0.67 3.05
N GLN A 490 -2.71 1.83 2.38
CA GLN A 490 -2.49 3.14 2.99
C GLN A 490 -2.84 4.22 1.96
N GLY A 491 -3.15 5.44 2.41
CA GLY A 491 -3.24 6.63 1.55
C GLY A 491 -2.77 7.87 2.30
N SER A 492 -1.98 8.73 1.67
CA SER A 492 -1.44 9.94 2.31
C SER A 492 -2.52 10.99 2.62
N LEU A 493 -2.29 11.81 3.65
CA LEU A 493 -3.15 12.96 3.93
C LEU A 493 -2.98 14.06 2.86
N PRO A 494 -4.00 14.90 2.60
CA PRO A 494 -3.85 16.06 1.73
C PRO A 494 -2.83 17.08 2.25
N VAL A 495 -2.15 17.77 1.34
CA VAL A 495 -1.13 18.82 1.62
C VAL A 495 -1.59 19.83 2.67
N HIS A 496 -2.79 20.39 2.50
CA HIS A 496 -3.36 21.38 3.41
C HIS A 496 -3.68 20.83 4.82
N VAL A 497 -3.79 19.51 4.99
CA VAL A 497 -3.89 18.87 6.31
C VAL A 497 -2.52 18.86 6.98
N PHE A 498 -1.44 18.50 6.26
CA PHE A 498 -0.08 18.61 6.80
C PHE A 498 0.31 20.05 7.15
N GLU A 499 -0.03 21.03 6.32
CA GLU A 499 0.15 22.45 6.61
C GLU A 499 -0.57 22.87 7.91
N ALA A 500 -1.79 22.36 8.14
CA ALA A 500 -2.56 22.63 9.35
C ALA A 500 -1.98 21.91 10.57
N LEU A 501 -1.57 20.64 10.44
CA LEU A 501 -0.90 19.86 11.49
C LEU A 501 0.39 20.55 11.95
N HIS A 502 1.22 21.03 11.01
CA HIS A 502 2.43 21.78 11.33
C HIS A 502 2.09 23.12 12.02
N ARG A 503 1.22 23.93 11.42
CA ARG A 503 0.90 25.28 11.90
C ARG A 503 0.17 25.32 13.25
N LEU A 504 -0.69 24.35 13.53
CA LEU A 504 -1.57 24.35 14.72
C LEU A 504 -1.05 23.47 15.86
N PHE A 505 -0.37 22.37 15.54
CA PHE A 505 0.08 21.37 16.53
C PHE A 505 1.61 21.16 16.52
N GLY A 506 2.35 21.94 15.74
CA GLY A 506 3.81 21.86 15.67
C GLY A 506 4.33 20.57 15.04
N VAL A 507 3.49 19.79 14.35
CA VAL A 507 3.89 18.52 13.74
C VAL A 507 5.05 18.73 12.79
N SER A 508 6.09 17.90 12.87
CA SER A 508 7.26 17.99 11.99
C SER A 508 7.71 16.67 11.37
N PHE A 509 7.00 15.58 11.65
CA PHE A 509 7.46 14.21 11.41
C PHE A 509 6.28 13.25 11.16
N GLU A 510 6.42 12.34 10.20
CA GLU A 510 5.45 11.26 9.91
C GLU A 510 5.94 9.91 10.46
N CYS A 511 5.16 9.26 11.31
CA CYS A 511 5.50 7.94 11.85
C CYS A 511 5.42 6.81 10.81
N PHE A 512 4.67 6.99 9.72
CA PHE A 512 4.42 5.92 8.74
C PHE A 512 4.42 6.46 7.30
N ALA A 513 5.60 6.68 6.73
CA ALA A 513 5.74 7.16 5.36
C ALA A 513 6.81 6.38 4.57
N SER A 514 7.18 6.94 3.42
CA SER A 514 8.24 6.48 2.52
C SER A 514 8.91 7.69 1.89
N PRO A 515 10.13 7.56 1.32
CA PRO A 515 10.75 8.61 0.53
C PRO A 515 9.83 9.15 -0.58
N LEU A 516 8.95 8.29 -1.11
CA LEU A 516 8.01 8.60 -2.16
C LEU A 516 6.85 9.47 -1.64
N ASN A 517 6.12 9.01 -0.62
CA ASN A 517 4.87 9.65 -0.17
C ASN A 517 4.99 10.61 1.03
N CYS A 518 6.17 10.77 1.65
CA CYS A 518 6.31 11.67 2.81
C CYS A 518 6.06 13.15 2.47
N TYR A 519 5.52 13.90 3.42
CA TYR A 519 5.41 15.36 3.36
C TYR A 519 6.68 16.04 3.88
N PHE A 520 7.23 15.59 5.01
CA PHE A 520 8.43 16.16 5.63
C PHE A 520 9.73 15.47 5.18
N ARG A 521 10.89 16.12 5.38
CA ARG A 521 12.23 15.47 5.26
C ARG A 521 12.63 14.58 6.45
N GLN A 522 11.69 14.30 7.35
CA GLN A 522 11.89 13.43 8.50
C GLN A 522 10.64 12.58 8.77
N TYR A 523 10.83 11.27 8.71
CA TYR A 523 9.76 10.30 8.82
C TYR A 523 10.33 8.93 9.23
N CYS A 524 9.47 8.03 9.66
CA CYS A 524 9.76 6.60 9.79
C CYS A 524 9.21 5.84 8.58
N SER A 525 9.93 4.79 8.16
CA SER A 525 9.54 3.93 7.02
C SER A 525 10.05 2.50 7.21
N ALA A 526 9.50 1.56 6.44
CA ALA A 526 9.78 0.13 6.60
C ALA A 526 11.23 -0.28 6.30
N PHE A 527 11.96 0.46 5.44
CA PHE A 527 13.21 0.00 4.85
C PHE A 527 14.40 0.91 5.22
N PRO A 528 15.03 0.71 6.40
CA PRO A 528 16.11 1.58 6.85
C PRO A 528 17.32 1.60 5.91
N ASP A 529 17.55 0.53 5.16
CA ASP A 529 18.66 0.37 4.24
C ASP A 529 18.49 1.17 2.93
N THR A 530 17.32 1.14 2.30
CA THR A 530 17.04 1.97 1.11
C THR A 530 16.71 3.40 1.48
N ASP A 531 15.94 3.61 2.53
CA ASP A 531 15.27 4.89 2.77
C ASP A 531 16.05 5.83 3.68
N GLY A 532 17.02 5.32 4.46
CA GLY A 532 17.88 6.13 5.33
C GLY A 532 18.69 7.18 4.55
N TYR A 533 19.06 6.88 3.32
CA TYR A 533 19.71 7.84 2.40
C TYR A 533 18.80 8.99 1.96
N PHE A 534 17.47 8.86 2.13
CA PHE A 534 16.46 9.82 1.69
C PHE A 534 15.66 10.43 2.86
N GLY A 535 16.06 10.17 4.11
CA GLY A 535 15.48 10.84 5.28
C GLY A 535 14.76 9.92 6.27
N SER A 536 14.64 8.63 5.99
CA SER A 536 14.01 7.70 6.94
C SER A 536 14.81 7.58 8.23
N ARG A 537 14.09 7.52 9.35
CA ARG A 537 14.61 7.17 10.68
C ARG A 537 14.52 5.65 10.97
N GLY A 538 14.13 4.84 9.98
CA GLY A 538 13.84 3.41 10.14
C GLY A 538 12.39 3.15 10.57
N PRO A 539 12.04 1.90 10.95
CA PRO A 539 10.68 1.54 11.34
C PRO A 539 10.20 2.30 12.58
N CYS A 540 8.89 2.58 12.66
CA CYS A 540 8.33 3.36 13.78
C CYS A 540 8.54 2.69 15.14
N LEU A 541 8.44 1.37 15.22
CA LEU A 541 8.59 0.59 16.45
C LEU A 541 10.05 0.56 16.97
N ASP A 542 11.02 0.81 16.09
CA ASP A 542 12.45 0.95 16.42
C ASP A 542 12.88 2.41 16.65
N PHE A 543 11.92 3.34 16.64
CA PHE A 543 12.13 4.77 16.81
C PHE A 543 11.50 5.26 18.12
N SER A 544 12.37 5.65 19.06
CA SER A 544 11.97 6.06 20.42
C SER A 544 12.27 7.54 20.67
N PRO A 545 11.39 8.46 20.21
CA PRO A 545 11.49 9.87 20.56
C PRO A 545 11.16 10.11 22.03
N LEU A 546 11.84 11.08 22.64
CA LEU A 546 11.49 11.61 23.96
C LEU A 546 10.61 12.86 23.84
N SER A 547 10.80 13.65 22.79
CA SER A 547 10.04 14.87 22.53
C SER A 547 9.78 15.04 21.04
N GLY A 548 8.73 15.78 20.70
CA GLY A 548 8.35 16.10 19.33
C GLY A 548 6.84 16.07 19.12
N SER A 549 6.39 16.53 17.95
CA SER A 549 5.00 16.43 17.52
C SER A 549 4.92 15.67 16.19
N PHE A 550 4.08 14.64 16.17
CA PHE A 550 4.11 13.56 15.19
C PHE A 550 2.74 13.34 14.55
N GLU A 551 2.72 13.08 13.24
CA GLU A 551 1.59 12.51 12.52
C GLU A 551 1.75 10.98 12.47
N ALA A 552 0.64 10.23 12.55
CA ALA A 552 0.67 8.78 12.42
C ALA A 552 -0.56 8.22 11.69
N ASN A 553 -0.42 7.99 10.38
CA ASN A 553 -1.38 7.28 9.52
C ASN A 553 -0.84 5.87 9.19
N PRO A 554 -1.01 4.86 10.06
CA PRO A 554 -0.41 3.54 9.88
C PRO A 554 -1.04 2.74 8.73
N PRO A 555 -0.26 1.88 8.04
CA PRO A 555 -0.79 0.92 7.08
C PRO A 555 -1.85 0.00 7.68
N PHE A 556 -2.73 -0.50 6.82
CA PHE A 556 -3.94 -1.25 7.13
C PHE A 556 -3.65 -2.70 7.56
N CYS A 557 -3.02 -2.86 8.73
CA CYS A 557 -2.74 -4.11 9.41
C CYS A 557 -3.06 -3.95 10.91
N GLU A 558 -4.01 -4.74 11.42
CA GLU A 558 -4.50 -4.64 12.81
C GLU A 558 -3.36 -4.86 13.83
N GLU A 559 -2.50 -5.83 13.56
CA GLU A 559 -1.37 -6.21 14.39
C GLU A 559 -0.30 -5.11 14.47
N LEU A 560 -0.11 -4.33 13.39
CA LEU A 560 0.77 -3.16 13.37
C LEU A 560 0.16 -1.96 14.12
N MET A 561 -1.15 -1.75 14.00
CA MET A 561 -1.84 -0.67 14.73
C MET A 561 -1.81 -0.91 16.24
N ASP A 562 -2.02 -2.15 16.71
CA ASP A 562 -1.97 -2.47 18.15
C ASP A 562 -0.55 -2.34 18.74
N ALA A 563 0.46 -2.76 17.98
CA ALA A 563 1.87 -2.53 18.33
C ALA A 563 2.21 -1.03 18.36
N MET A 564 1.70 -0.24 17.42
CA MET A 564 1.86 1.23 17.39
C MET A 564 1.25 1.89 18.62
N VAL A 565 0.01 1.55 19.00
CA VAL A 565 -0.65 2.10 20.21
C VAL A 565 0.18 1.77 21.45
N SER A 566 0.59 0.50 21.60
CA SER A 566 1.45 0.05 22.71
C SER A 566 2.80 0.77 22.78
N HIS A 567 3.36 1.13 21.63
CA HIS A 567 4.61 1.88 21.53
C HIS A 567 4.41 3.35 21.91
N PHE A 568 3.36 4.00 21.41
CA PHE A 568 3.06 5.40 21.71
C PHE A 568 2.69 5.60 23.20
N GLU A 569 1.87 4.72 23.78
CA GLU A 569 1.55 4.72 25.22
C GLU A 569 2.84 4.68 26.05
N LYS A 570 3.72 3.71 25.77
CA LYS A 570 5.01 3.55 26.45
C LYS A 570 5.94 4.76 26.29
N LEU A 571 5.95 5.42 25.14
CA LEU A 571 6.78 6.63 24.92
C LEU A 571 6.23 7.83 25.70
N LEU A 572 4.91 8.00 25.74
CA LEU A 572 4.25 9.05 26.52
C LEU A 572 4.41 8.83 28.04
N GLU A 573 4.35 7.59 28.52
CA GLU A 573 4.58 7.24 29.93
C GLU A 573 6.04 7.42 30.37
N SER A 574 7.01 7.25 29.46
CA SER A 574 8.44 7.22 29.81
C SER A 574 9.21 8.51 29.54
N SER A 575 8.54 9.57 29.07
CA SER A 575 9.14 10.88 28.83
C SER A 575 8.45 12.01 29.63
N PRO A 576 9.20 12.88 30.33
CA PRO A 576 8.67 14.11 30.93
C PRO A 576 8.61 15.29 29.95
N GLU A 577 9.15 15.12 28.74
CA GLU A 577 9.28 16.19 27.73
C GLU A 577 8.00 16.32 26.87
N PRO A 578 7.75 17.47 26.21
CA PRO A 578 6.59 17.63 25.34
C PRO A 578 6.60 16.63 24.17
N LEU A 579 5.63 15.72 24.16
CA LEU A 579 5.49 14.63 23.19
C LEU A 579 4.01 14.49 22.76
N SER A 580 3.75 14.41 21.46
CA SER A 580 2.39 14.35 20.91
C SER A 580 2.30 13.50 19.63
N PHE A 581 1.30 12.64 19.54
CA PHE A 581 0.99 11.81 18.36
C PHE A 581 -0.44 12.08 17.90
N ILE A 582 -0.61 12.56 16.67
CA ILE A 582 -1.92 12.75 16.03
C ILE A 582 -2.14 11.59 15.06
N VAL A 583 -3.04 10.68 15.45
CA VAL A 583 -3.24 9.39 14.77
C VAL A 583 -4.44 9.45 13.81
N PHE A 584 -4.25 8.96 12.59
CA PHE A 584 -5.28 8.84 11.56
C PHE A 584 -5.50 7.36 11.21
N ILE A 585 -6.59 6.76 11.70
CA ILE A 585 -6.97 5.37 11.43
C ILE A 585 -8.39 5.35 10.82
N PRO A 586 -8.67 4.48 9.82
CA PRO A 586 -10.01 4.35 9.25
C PRO A 586 -11.04 3.88 10.28
N GLU A 587 -12.24 4.45 10.23
CA GLU A 587 -13.36 4.11 11.10
C GLU A 587 -14.05 2.79 10.68
N TRP A 588 -13.32 1.68 10.78
CA TRP A 588 -13.91 0.34 10.69
C TRP A 588 -14.58 0.01 12.02
N ARG A 589 -15.91 0.10 12.08
CA ARG A 589 -16.72 -0.13 13.30
C ARG A 589 -17.36 -1.53 13.38
N GLU A 590 -17.33 -2.32 12.31
CA GLU A 590 -18.01 -3.62 12.24
C GLU A 590 -17.09 -4.75 11.71
N PRO A 591 -16.39 -5.48 12.60
CA PRO A 591 -16.14 -5.17 14.00
C PRO A 591 -15.12 -4.01 14.16
N PRO A 592 -15.06 -3.35 15.33
CA PRO A 592 -13.99 -2.40 15.62
C PRO A 592 -12.64 -3.13 15.77
N THR A 593 -11.54 -2.50 15.33
CA THR A 593 -10.21 -3.07 15.56
C THR A 593 -9.82 -2.96 17.03
N PRO A 594 -8.95 -3.86 17.56
CA PRO A 594 -8.42 -3.74 18.92
C PRO A 594 -7.72 -2.40 19.16
N ALA A 595 -6.96 -1.93 18.16
CA ALA A 595 -6.26 -0.64 18.23
C ALA A 595 -7.21 0.56 18.33
N LEU A 596 -8.28 0.61 17.51
CA LEU A 596 -9.30 1.67 17.61
C LEU A 596 -9.95 1.66 19.00
N THR A 597 -10.34 0.48 19.46
CA THR A 597 -10.94 0.28 20.79
C THR A 597 -10.00 0.75 21.92
N ARG A 598 -8.69 0.49 21.82
CA ARG A 598 -7.70 0.96 22.81
C ARG A 598 -7.52 2.47 22.79
N MET A 599 -7.45 3.11 21.63
CA MET A 599 -7.29 4.57 21.54
C MET A 599 -8.49 5.32 22.14
N ASP A 600 -9.71 4.81 21.97
CA ASP A 600 -10.92 5.38 22.58
C ASP A 600 -10.92 5.29 24.12
N HIS A 601 -10.23 4.29 24.69
CA HIS A 601 -10.14 4.05 26.14
C HIS A 601 -8.79 4.49 26.76
N GLY A 602 -7.89 5.06 25.95
CA GLY A 602 -6.55 5.46 26.36
C GLY A 602 -6.58 6.56 27.42
N SER A 603 -5.68 6.49 28.40
CA SER A 603 -5.57 7.49 29.47
C SER A 603 -5.38 8.92 28.92
N GLY A 604 -4.63 9.07 27.82
CA GLY A 604 -4.34 10.34 27.15
C GLY A 604 -5.49 10.96 26.33
N SER A 605 -6.52 10.19 25.94
CA SER A 605 -7.66 10.70 25.13
C SER A 605 -8.88 11.11 25.97
N SER A 606 -8.84 10.85 27.29
CA SER A 606 -9.98 10.84 28.21
C SER A 606 -10.61 12.21 28.60
N SER A 607 -10.24 13.32 27.96
CA SER A 607 -10.42 14.68 28.51
C SER A 607 -11.25 15.70 27.72
N SER A 608 -12.00 15.29 26.68
CA SER A 608 -12.71 16.27 25.79
C SER A 608 -14.15 15.94 25.38
N SER A 609 -14.72 14.78 25.74
CA SER A 609 -16.01 14.29 25.20
C SER A 609 -17.22 14.39 26.14
N SER A 610 -17.06 14.87 27.38
CA SER A 610 -18.07 14.77 28.45
C SER A 610 -18.72 16.08 28.93
N GLU A 611 -18.11 17.25 28.76
CA GLU A 611 -18.59 18.50 29.41
C GLU A 611 -19.72 19.25 28.69
N ASN A 612 -20.23 18.77 27.55
CA ASN A 612 -21.11 19.56 26.67
C ASN A 612 -22.60 19.11 26.67
N LYS A 613 -23.11 18.60 27.80
CA LYS A 613 -24.50 18.13 27.91
C LYS A 613 -25.35 18.75 29.02
N ASP A 614 -24.75 19.28 30.08
CA ASP A 614 -25.48 19.81 31.25
C ASP A 614 -25.45 21.35 31.35
N ARG A 615 -25.88 22.03 30.28
CA ARG A 615 -26.06 23.50 30.26
C ARG A 615 -27.31 23.99 29.50
N ASP A 616 -28.43 23.27 29.59
CA ASP A 616 -29.75 23.88 29.29
C ASP A 616 -30.90 23.33 30.15
N SER A 617 -30.98 23.82 31.40
CA SER A 617 -32.22 23.81 32.20
C SER A 617 -32.02 24.64 33.49
N GLY A 618 -32.49 25.89 33.50
CA GLY A 618 -32.37 26.74 34.69
C GLY A 618 -33.08 28.09 34.61
N ARG A 619 -34.18 28.21 35.40
CA ARG A 619 -35.13 29.35 35.50
C ARG A 619 -36.21 29.34 34.40
N GLU A 620 -37.42 29.84 34.63
CA GLU A 620 -37.92 30.68 35.74
C GLU A 620 -38.87 29.96 36.75
N GLN A 621 -39.49 30.73 37.65
CA GLN A 621 -40.17 30.27 38.87
C GLN A 621 -41.69 30.56 38.87
N GLY A 622 -42.46 29.80 39.65
CA GLY A 622 -43.86 30.08 40.01
C GLY A 622 -44.22 29.42 41.36
N PRO A 623 -44.80 30.13 42.35
CA PRO A 623 -44.74 29.66 43.75
C PRO A 623 -46.03 29.07 44.35
N SER A 624 -45.82 28.23 45.38
CA SER A 624 -46.66 27.99 46.57
C SER A 624 -48.08 27.42 46.42
N ARG A 625 -48.27 26.20 46.95
CA ARG A 625 -49.10 25.94 48.16
C ARG A 625 -48.89 24.54 48.74
N GLU A 626 -48.97 24.43 50.06
CA GLU A 626 -48.98 23.16 50.81
C GLU A 626 -50.39 22.53 50.77
N PRO A 627 -50.54 21.27 51.24
CA PRO A 627 -51.02 21.14 52.63
C PRO A 627 -50.27 20.09 53.49
N HIS A 628 -50.47 20.19 54.81
CA HIS A 628 -49.99 19.26 55.84
C HIS A 628 -50.69 17.87 55.82
N PRO A 629 -50.11 16.84 56.45
CA PRO A 629 -50.56 15.46 56.34
C PRO A 629 -51.62 15.01 57.35
N THR A 630 -52.41 14.01 56.93
CA THR A 630 -53.11 13.01 57.77
C THR A 630 -53.16 11.70 57.01
#